data_AF-A0A842HVS2-F1
#
_entry.id   AF-A0A842HVS2-F1
#
_cell.length_a   1.000
_cell.length_b   1.000
_cell.length_c   1.000
_cell.angle_alpha   90.00
_cell.angle_beta   90.00
_cell.angle_gamma   90.00
#
_symmetry.space_group_name_H-M   'P 1'
#
loop_
_entity.id
_entity.type
_entity.pdbx_description
1 polymer ?
#
loop_
_entity_poly.entity_id
_entity_poly.type
_entity_poly.pdbx_seq_one_letter_code
_entity_poly.pdbx_strand_id
1 'polypeptide(L)'
;MGVAAATAAALPVYAPVHAQQRSEQDMVFQNRQQGRAMPLRQIERRVVTQMRGADYLGNPIYFESSNTYRMTFMRNGQVIRVDVDAGSGRIRDRSDR
;
A
#
# COMPACT_ATOMS: atom_id res chain seq x y z
N MET A 1 -45.18 -27.96 31.54
CA MET A 1 -43.72 -27.93 31.76
C MET A 1 -43.06 -28.30 30.43
N GLY A 2 -42.36 -27.48 29.67
CA GLY A 2 -41.96 -26.07 29.72
C GLY A 2 -41.37 -25.75 28.33
N VAL A 3 -41.61 -24.54 27.81
CA VAL A 3 -41.05 -24.07 26.55
C VAL A 3 -39.60 -23.64 26.74
N ALA A 4 -38.71 -23.96 25.80
CA ALA A 4 -37.40 -23.34 25.72
C ALA A 4 -37.11 -23.00 24.25
N ALA A 5 -37.37 -21.74 23.92
CA ALA A 5 -36.88 -21.08 22.72
C ALA A 5 -35.36 -20.90 22.85
N ALA A 6 -34.61 -21.16 21.77
CA ALA A 6 -33.20 -20.81 21.68
C ALA A 6 -32.99 -19.86 20.50
N THR A 7 -32.51 -18.69 20.88
CA THR A 7 -32.13 -17.49 20.15
C THR A 7 -31.07 -17.69 19.06
N ALA A 8 -31.14 -16.79 18.07
CA ALA A 8 -30.28 -16.66 16.90
C ALA A 8 -28.78 -16.48 17.18
N ALA A 9 -27.94 -16.84 16.21
CA ALA A 9 -26.63 -16.25 16.03
C ALA A 9 -26.35 -16.04 14.53
N ALA A 10 -26.25 -14.78 14.13
CA ALA A 10 -25.85 -14.36 12.80
C ALA A 10 -24.39 -14.76 12.54
N LEU A 11 -24.13 -15.39 11.39
CA LEU A 11 -22.78 -15.71 10.94
C LEU A 11 -22.10 -14.42 10.43
N PRO A 12 -20.85 -14.13 10.83
CA PRO A 12 -20.13 -12.95 10.38
C PRO A 12 -19.79 -13.08 8.88
N VAL A 13 -20.13 -12.06 8.11
CA VAL A 13 -19.63 -11.86 6.74
C VAL A 13 -18.13 -11.58 6.84
N TYR A 14 -17.31 -12.55 6.43
CA TYR A 14 -15.88 -12.34 6.22
C TYR A 14 -15.69 -11.48 4.96
N ALA A 15 -15.33 -10.21 5.16
CA ALA A 15 -14.89 -9.31 4.09
C ALA A 15 -13.56 -9.81 3.48
N PRO A 16 -13.27 -9.52 2.20
CA PRO A 16 -12.30 -10.27 1.41
C PRO A 16 -10.85 -9.87 1.74
N VAL A 17 -10.08 -10.81 2.30
CA VAL A 17 -8.60 -10.72 2.45
C VAL A 17 -7.87 -11.17 1.17
N HIS A 18 -8.57 -11.21 0.02
CA HIS A 18 -8.00 -11.73 -1.23
C HIS A 18 -7.37 -10.66 -2.14
N ALA A 19 -7.75 -9.39 -2.01
CA ALA A 19 -7.17 -8.31 -2.82
C ALA A 19 -5.73 -7.98 -2.38
N GLN A 20 -5.48 -7.91 -1.07
CA GLN A 20 -4.17 -7.58 -0.51
C GLN A 20 -3.10 -8.60 -0.94
N GLN A 21 -3.37 -9.90 -0.75
CA GLN A 21 -2.42 -10.98 -1.02
C GLN A 21 -2.02 -11.10 -2.49
N ARG A 22 -2.95 -10.86 -3.42
CA ARG A 22 -2.68 -10.94 -4.86
C ARG A 22 -1.76 -9.80 -5.29
N SER A 23 -2.00 -8.59 -4.80
CA SER A 23 -1.12 -7.44 -5.03
C SER A 23 0.29 -7.66 -4.46
N GLU A 24 0.45 -8.27 -3.27
CA GLU A 24 1.79 -8.54 -2.72
C GLU A 24 2.59 -9.50 -3.59
N GLN A 25 1.95 -10.54 -4.11
CA GLN A 25 2.60 -11.52 -4.99
C GLN A 25 2.97 -10.88 -6.32
N ASP A 26 2.07 -10.15 -6.97
CA ASP A 26 2.33 -9.43 -8.22
C ASP A 26 3.47 -8.40 -8.06
N MET A 27 3.51 -7.68 -6.94
CA MET A 27 4.59 -6.76 -6.58
C MET A 27 5.93 -7.47 -6.39
N VAL A 28 5.95 -8.66 -5.77
CA VAL A 28 7.18 -9.46 -5.61
C VAL A 28 7.74 -9.91 -6.96
N PHE A 29 6.88 -10.19 -7.95
CA PHE A 29 7.30 -10.54 -9.31
C PHE A 29 7.76 -9.32 -10.13
N GLN A 30 7.11 -8.16 -10.01
CA GLN A 30 7.59 -6.92 -10.66
C GLN A 30 8.95 -6.48 -10.13
N ASN A 31 9.23 -6.65 -8.83
CA ASN A 31 10.49 -6.26 -8.20
C ASN A 31 11.72 -6.99 -8.76
N ARG A 32 11.60 -8.26 -9.15
CA ARG A 32 12.74 -9.03 -9.66
C ARG A 32 13.12 -8.66 -11.10
N GLN A 33 12.16 -8.17 -11.89
CA GLN A 33 12.38 -7.84 -13.29
C GLN A 33 13.20 -6.56 -13.49
N GLN A 34 13.24 -5.68 -12.49
CA GLN A 34 13.87 -4.36 -12.64
C GLN A 34 15.39 -4.35 -12.42
N GLY A 35 16.01 -5.45 -11.96
CA GLY A 35 17.47 -5.71 -11.95
C GLY A 35 18.39 -4.73 -11.19
N ARG A 36 17.91 -3.53 -10.84
CA ARG A 36 18.67 -2.39 -10.28
C ARG A 36 17.88 -1.59 -9.23
N ALA A 37 16.62 -1.94 -8.97
CA ALA A 37 15.76 -1.26 -8.01
C ALA A 37 15.77 -1.97 -6.64
N MET A 38 15.68 -1.20 -5.56
CA MET A 38 15.41 -1.73 -4.22
C MET A 38 14.03 -2.41 -4.23
N PRO A 39 13.83 -3.51 -3.47
CA PRO A 39 12.50 -4.14 -3.40
C PRO A 39 11.44 -3.12 -3.00
N LEU A 40 10.34 -3.02 -3.77
CA LEU A 40 9.25 -2.07 -3.53
C LEU A 40 8.77 -2.11 -2.08
N ARG A 41 8.61 -3.31 -1.49
CA ARG A 41 8.24 -3.46 -0.07
C ARG A 41 9.21 -2.78 0.90
N GLN A 42 10.48 -2.69 0.57
CA GLN A 42 11.48 -1.99 1.39
C GLN A 42 11.38 -0.47 1.19
N ILE A 43 11.17 -0.02 -0.05
CA ILE A 43 10.91 1.39 -0.38
C ILE A 43 9.66 1.86 0.37
N GLU A 44 8.56 1.12 0.26
CA GLU A 44 7.28 1.42 0.91
C GLU A 44 7.46 1.60 2.42
N ARG A 45 8.07 0.63 3.11
CA ARG A 45 8.31 0.71 4.56
C ARG A 45 9.10 1.95 4.96
N ARG A 46 10.14 2.29 4.18
CA ARG A 46 10.98 3.48 4.42
C ARG A 46 10.20 4.77 4.24
N VAL A 47 9.36 4.87 3.22
CA VAL A 47 8.60 6.09 2.91
C VAL A 47 7.43 6.25 3.87
N VAL A 48 6.69 5.17 4.17
CA VAL A 48 5.60 5.17 5.16
C VAL A 48 6.12 5.63 6.54
N THR A 49 7.31 5.19 6.92
CA THR A 49 7.96 5.63 8.18
C THR A 49 8.32 7.13 8.18
N GLN A 50 8.57 7.73 7.02
CA GLN A 50 8.84 9.17 6.88
C GLN A 50 7.56 10.01 6.76
N MET A 51 6.48 9.40 6.28
CA MET A 51 5.17 10.02 6.06
C MET A 51 4.21 9.76 7.24
N ARG A 52 4.73 9.69 8.48
CA ARG A 52 3.90 9.45 9.67
C ARG A 52 2.76 10.46 9.76
N GLY A 53 1.56 9.98 10.07
CA GLY A 53 0.35 10.79 10.10
C GLY A 53 -0.26 11.03 8.72
N ALA A 54 0.21 10.33 7.68
CA ALA A 54 -0.47 10.20 6.40
C ALA A 54 -0.70 8.71 6.10
N ASP A 55 -1.87 8.40 5.55
CA ASP A 55 -2.27 7.06 5.15
C ASP A 55 -1.77 6.74 3.75
N TYR A 56 -1.01 5.66 3.60
CA TYR A 56 -0.55 5.21 2.29
C TYR A 56 -1.65 4.45 1.55
N LEU A 57 -1.93 4.83 0.30
CA LEU A 57 -3.04 4.28 -0.48
C LEU A 57 -2.69 3.01 -1.30
N GLY A 58 -1.44 2.51 -1.21
CA GLY A 58 -1.09 1.15 -1.68
C GLY A 58 -0.94 0.96 -3.19
N ASN A 59 -0.87 2.03 -3.99
CA ASN A 59 -0.82 1.97 -5.46
C ASN A 59 0.37 2.76 -6.05
N PRO A 60 1.62 2.33 -5.82
CA PRO A 60 2.76 3.05 -6.35
C PRO A 60 2.84 2.91 -7.87
N ILE A 61 3.11 4.02 -8.56
CA ILE A 61 3.28 4.04 -10.01
C ILE A 61 4.78 4.13 -10.32
N TYR A 62 5.31 3.18 -11.09
CA TYR A 62 6.71 3.21 -11.54
C TYR A 62 6.87 4.02 -12.83
N PHE A 63 7.83 4.92 -12.85
CA PHE A 63 8.23 5.73 -14.00
C PHE A 63 9.64 5.35 -14.44
N GLU A 64 9.76 4.55 -15.50
CA GLU A 64 11.05 4.07 -16.01
C GLU A 64 11.96 5.21 -16.48
N SER A 65 11.40 6.26 -17.10
CA SER A 65 12.16 7.41 -17.61
C SER A 65 12.95 8.18 -16.54
N SER A 66 12.49 8.14 -15.29
CA SER A 66 13.12 8.80 -14.15
C SER A 66 13.62 7.82 -13.09
N ASN A 67 13.37 6.52 -13.28
CA ASN A 67 13.61 5.46 -12.29
C ASN A 67 13.02 5.83 -10.91
N THR A 68 11.75 6.27 -10.89
CA THR A 68 11.05 6.68 -9.66
C THR A 68 9.74 5.93 -9.46
N TYR A 69 9.35 5.79 -8.20
CA TYR A 69 8.00 5.43 -7.79
C TYR A 69 7.25 6.67 -7.31
N ARG A 70 6.06 6.89 -7.83
CA ARG A 70 5.10 7.83 -7.24
C ARG A 70 4.19 7.10 -6.30
N MET A 71 4.22 7.50 -5.05
CA MET A 71 3.43 6.94 -3.97
C MET A 71 2.35 7.94 -3.56
N THR A 72 1.12 7.47 -3.43
CA THR A 72 0.00 8.33 -3.04
C THR A 72 -0.32 8.15 -1.57
N PHE A 73 -0.43 9.27 -0.86
CA PHE A 73 -0.78 9.35 0.55
C PHE A 73 -2.01 10.22 0.73
N MET A 74 -2.71 10.02 1.83
CA MET A 74 -3.78 10.89 2.30
C MET A 74 -3.41 11.45 3.67
N ARG A 75 -3.55 12.77 3.85
CA ARG A 75 -3.33 13.41 5.16
C ARG A 75 -4.40 14.47 5.35
N ASN A 76 -5.17 14.37 6.43
CA ASN A 76 -6.25 15.33 6.74
C ASN A 76 -7.23 15.55 5.55
N GLY A 77 -7.52 14.48 4.78
CA GLY A 77 -8.38 14.57 3.59
C GLY A 77 -7.71 15.14 2.33
N GLN A 78 -6.44 15.54 2.39
CA GLN A 78 -5.68 15.99 1.23
C GLN A 78 -4.82 14.86 0.66
N VAL A 79 -4.75 14.80 -0.68
CA VAL A 79 -3.91 13.83 -1.39
C VAL A 79 -2.51 14.40 -1.53
N ILE A 80 -1.52 13.62 -1.10
CA ILE A 80 -0.11 13.94 -1.25
C ILE A 80 0.52 12.90 -2.16
N ARG A 81 1.14 13.31 -3.25
CA ARG A 81 1.93 12.44 -4.12
C ARG A 81 3.40 12.61 -3.78
N VAL A 82 4.08 11.49 -3.58
CA VAL A 82 5.48 11.46 -3.17
C VAL A 82 6.27 10.71 -4.22
N ASP A 83 7.21 11.37 -4.87
CA ASP A 83 8.10 10.73 -5.83
C ASP A 83 9.34 10.23 -5.11
N VAL A 84 9.70 8.97 -5.36
CA VAL A 84 10.70 8.22 -4.62
C VAL A 84 11.65 7.55 -5.60
N ASP A 85 12.94 7.70 -5.37
CA ASP A 85 13.98 7.04 -6.16
C ASP A 85 13.90 5.51 -6.02
N ALA A 86 13.78 4.78 -7.13
CA ALA A 86 13.58 3.33 -7.10
C ALA A 86 14.85 2.55 -6.71
N GLY A 87 16.05 3.13 -6.88
CA GLY A 87 17.30 2.49 -6.50
C GLY A 87 17.60 2.62 -5.01
N SER A 88 17.33 3.79 -4.42
CA SER A 88 17.70 4.12 -3.04
C SER A 88 16.54 4.22 -2.05
N GLY A 89 15.29 4.31 -2.54
CA GLY A 89 14.12 4.57 -1.71
C GLY A 89 14.10 5.95 -1.05
N ARG A 90 14.86 6.92 -1.59
CA ARG A 90 14.89 8.31 -1.11
C ARG A 90 13.75 9.11 -1.72
N ILE A 91 13.02 9.87 -0.91
CA ILE A 91 12.01 10.81 -1.39
C ILE A 91 12.72 11.91 -2.19
N ARG A 92 12.32 12.12 -3.45
CA ARG A 92 12.86 13.16 -4.33
C ARG A 92 11.95 14.37 -4.39
N ASP A 93 10.64 14.16 -4.40
CA ASP A 93 9.66 15.25 -4.46
C ASP A 93 8.39 14.90 -3.68
N ARG A 94 7.67 15.93 -3.24
CA ARG A 94 6.34 15.82 -2.63
C ARG A 94 5.46 16.89 -3.25
N SER A 95 4.36 16.47 -3.87
CA SER A 95 3.33 17.35 -4.38
C SER A 95 2.06 17.18 -3.54
N ASP A 96 1.73 18.23 -2.79
CA ASP A 96 0.58 18.36 -1.88
C ASP A 96 -0.47 19.36 -2.40
N ARG A 97 -0.45 19.63 -3.72
CA ARG A 97 -1.26 20.67 -4.39
C ARG A 97 -2.76 20.60 -4.12
#